data_AF-A0A2E9CP13-F1
#
_entry.id   AF-A0A2E9CP13-F1
#
_cell.length_a   1.000
_cell.length_b   1.000
_cell.length_c   1.000
_cell.angle_alpha   90.00
_cell.angle_beta   90.00
_cell.angle_gamma   90.00
#
_symmetry.space_group_name_H-M   'P 1'
#
loop_
_entity.id
_entity.type
_entity.pdbx_description
1 polymer ?
#
loop_
_entity_poly.entity_id
_entity_poly.type
_entity_poly.pdbx_seq_one_letter_code
_entity_poly.pdbx_strand_id
1 'polypeptide(L)'
;MNRRQFLATSGATALTAAATPAFAQPATADARLRAMLDGFFYERLADSPEQATRLGLDTGERAALRGKLSDTSAAGVARDLARSKAQARQLASIDRAALSDASKLDYDVVTYQLARSIGGERFGYGETAGRYAPYVLSQLTGSYRETPDFLDSQHRVRDAADADAYLARLEAFPVSMDGELARQKADAAKGVFAPDYILDTTLKMQAALRDQPAAQTVLVASFAKKLAAAGLPPERAAQAEKIVAEKIFPALDRQRALVQALRAKASHDAGVWRLPDGEAFYAAAAEAATTTALTGDEIHQIGLDQVAQISARIDTILKGEGMSQGSVGERLVALNQRPDQLFPNTDAGREALLAQLNLQIIAMQKRLGEAFNIVPKAPVEVRRVPVTIQAGAPGGYYQNASLDGSRPAIYYINLRDTFDRPKFGLATLTHHEAVPGHHLQVSVALESDAIPMIRRRGGYSGYSEGWALYSEQLADEMGMFDGDPLGQVGYLQSLLFRATRLVVDSGMHVKRWSREKATDYLIATTGIARGRSQGEIDRYTVWPGQACSYKIGHTVWNDLRAEVKKKQGAAFDIKAFHDVLTLGAMPLDILKQTVRQRAGIA
;
A
#
# COMPACT_ATOMS: atom_id res chain seq x y z
N MET A 1 44.91 48.16 -67.17
CA MET A 1 45.68 47.07 -66.53
C MET A 1 46.36 47.62 -65.29
N ASN A 2 46.05 47.03 -64.14
CA ASN A 2 46.64 47.26 -62.81
C ASN A 2 46.77 48.72 -62.31
N ARG A 3 45.88 49.09 -61.37
CA ARG A 3 46.18 49.93 -60.18
C ARG A 3 44.89 50.16 -59.39
N ARG A 4 44.98 49.88 -58.08
CA ARG A 4 44.08 50.31 -56.99
C ARG A 4 42.80 49.51 -56.77
N GLN A 5 42.80 48.81 -55.64
CA GLN A 5 41.75 48.56 -54.65
C GLN A 5 41.93 47.11 -54.17
N PHE A 6 42.07 46.80 -52.89
CA PHE A 6 41.88 47.57 -51.68
C PHE A 6 42.55 46.74 -50.57
N LEU A 7 43.58 47.32 -49.95
CA LEU A 7 44.30 46.75 -48.80
C LEU A 7 43.45 46.95 -47.55
N ALA A 8 43.19 45.88 -46.81
CA ALA A 8 43.35 45.84 -45.35
C ALA A 8 42.95 44.46 -44.82
N THR A 9 43.93 43.57 -44.69
CA THR A 9 43.86 42.39 -43.82
C THR A 9 45.12 42.32 -42.97
N SER A 10 44.89 42.06 -41.68
CA SER A 10 45.74 41.28 -40.77
C SER A 10 46.86 41.99 -39.99
N GLY A 11 46.61 42.17 -38.68
CA GLY A 11 47.63 41.99 -37.64
C GLY A 11 47.53 42.93 -36.44
N ALA A 12 46.95 42.46 -35.32
CA ALA A 12 47.61 42.37 -34.00
C ALA A 12 46.62 42.46 -32.80
N THR A 13 46.76 41.46 -31.92
CA THR A 13 46.43 41.44 -30.47
C THR A 13 44.96 41.58 -30.03
N ALA A 14 44.25 40.46 -29.95
CA ALA A 14 43.13 40.30 -29.03
C ALA A 14 43.63 39.62 -27.74
N LEU A 15 43.52 40.34 -26.62
CA LEU A 15 43.71 39.82 -25.27
C LEU A 15 42.77 38.63 -25.02
N THR A 16 43.33 37.45 -24.78
CA THR A 16 42.62 36.32 -24.19
C THR A 16 42.29 36.66 -22.74
N ALA A 17 41.07 37.17 -22.51
CA ALA A 17 40.49 37.18 -21.17
C ALA A 17 40.32 35.72 -20.74
N ALA A 18 41.19 35.26 -19.84
CA ALA A 18 41.00 34.02 -19.12
C ALA A 18 39.69 34.16 -18.33
N ALA A 19 38.61 33.55 -18.84
CA ALA A 19 37.40 33.34 -18.07
C ALA A 19 37.79 32.43 -16.91
N THR A 20 37.99 33.02 -15.73
CA THR A 20 38.04 32.30 -14.46
C THR A 20 36.81 31.39 -14.41
N PRO A 21 36.94 30.09 -14.09
CA PRO A 21 35.77 29.25 -13.89
C PRO A 21 34.90 29.95 -12.86
N ALA A 22 33.65 30.25 -13.22
CA ALA A 22 32.68 30.76 -12.28
C ALA A 22 32.63 29.74 -11.14
N PHE A 23 33.14 30.11 -9.96
CA PHE A 23 33.02 29.31 -8.77
C PHE A 23 31.52 29.05 -8.59
N ALA A 24 31.08 27.81 -8.80
CA ALA A 24 29.72 27.41 -8.52
C ALA A 24 29.43 27.82 -7.08
N GLN A 25 28.42 28.67 -6.87
CA GLN A 25 28.01 29.02 -5.51
C GLN A 25 27.75 27.71 -4.74
N PRO A 26 28.20 27.60 -3.47
CA PRO A 26 27.94 26.41 -2.68
C PRO A 26 26.43 26.17 -2.66
N ALA A 27 26.02 24.93 -2.95
CA ALA A 27 24.62 24.55 -2.94
C ALA A 27 23.99 24.96 -1.59
N THR A 28 22.80 25.57 -1.64
CA THR A 28 22.04 25.93 -0.43
C THR A 28 21.79 24.69 0.44
N ALA A 29 21.56 24.88 1.74
CA ALA A 29 21.25 23.76 2.65
C ALA A 29 20.07 22.91 2.13
N ASP A 30 19.04 23.58 1.59
CA ASP A 30 17.89 22.97 0.92
C ASP A 30 18.29 22.13 -0.31
N ALA A 31 19.10 22.68 -1.21
CA ALA A 31 19.54 21.96 -2.42
C ALA A 31 20.41 20.74 -2.06
N ARG A 32 21.26 20.87 -1.03
CA ARG A 32 22.07 19.77 -0.51
C ARG A 32 21.20 18.67 0.10
N LEU A 33 20.20 19.02 0.91
CA LEU A 33 19.26 18.05 1.46
C LEU A 33 18.49 17.36 0.33
N ARG A 34 17.95 18.12 -0.64
CA ARG A 34 17.21 17.58 -1.77
C ARG A 34 18.04 16.54 -2.54
N ALA A 35 19.27 16.89 -2.90
CA ALA A 35 20.18 15.97 -3.59
C ALA A 35 20.48 14.71 -2.74
N MET A 36 20.68 14.85 -1.43
CA MET A 36 20.90 13.73 -0.52
C MET A 36 19.69 12.79 -0.46
N LEU A 37 18.48 13.33 -0.32
CA LEU A 37 17.24 12.56 -0.22
C LEU A 37 16.90 11.84 -1.53
N ASP A 38 17.16 12.47 -2.67
CA ASP A 38 17.03 11.83 -3.99
C ASP A 38 18.09 10.73 -4.15
N GLY A 39 19.33 10.96 -3.68
CA GLY A 39 20.38 9.94 -3.60
C GLY A 39 19.95 8.70 -2.82
N PHE A 40 19.37 8.88 -1.62
CA PHE A 40 18.88 7.77 -0.80
C PHE A 40 17.82 6.93 -1.51
N PHE A 41 16.95 7.58 -2.29
CA PHE A 41 15.94 6.90 -3.08
C PHE A 41 16.56 6.02 -4.16
N TYR A 42 17.52 6.55 -4.93
CA TYR A 42 18.16 5.79 -6.01
C TYR A 42 19.07 4.68 -5.49
N GLU A 43 19.76 4.87 -4.36
CA GLU A 43 20.49 3.80 -3.68
C GLU A 43 19.56 2.65 -3.29
N ARG A 44 18.38 2.96 -2.73
CA ARG A 44 17.40 1.94 -2.33
C ARG A 44 16.83 1.18 -3.51
N LEU A 45 16.63 1.84 -4.66
CA LEU A 45 16.17 1.18 -5.88
C LEU A 45 17.13 0.07 -6.37
N ALA A 46 18.43 0.21 -6.11
CA ALA A 46 19.41 -0.82 -6.48
C ALA A 46 19.18 -2.15 -5.74
N ASP A 47 18.69 -2.07 -4.49
CA ASP A 47 18.34 -3.21 -3.64
C ASP A 47 16.86 -3.60 -3.72
N SER A 48 16.05 -2.86 -4.48
CA SER A 48 14.62 -3.14 -4.70
C SER A 48 14.25 -3.13 -6.19
N PRO A 49 14.77 -4.08 -7.00
CA PRO A 49 14.57 -4.08 -8.46
C PRO A 49 13.09 -4.13 -8.89
N GLU A 50 12.24 -4.80 -8.11
CA GLU A 50 10.80 -4.85 -8.35
C GLU A 50 10.16 -3.47 -8.18
N GLN A 51 10.63 -2.68 -7.22
CA GLN A 51 10.19 -1.30 -7.03
C GLN A 51 10.61 -0.40 -8.21
N ALA A 52 11.79 -0.64 -8.79
CA ALA A 52 12.20 0.06 -10.01
C ALA A 52 11.24 -0.23 -11.17
N THR A 53 10.88 -1.50 -11.41
CA THR A 53 9.86 -1.87 -12.42
C THR A 53 8.50 -1.25 -12.12
N ARG A 54 8.05 -1.26 -10.86
CA ARG A 54 6.77 -0.65 -10.43
C ARG A 54 6.67 0.83 -10.75
N LEU A 55 7.78 1.54 -10.68
CA LEU A 55 7.83 2.98 -10.94
C LEU A 55 8.17 3.30 -12.41
N GLY A 56 8.58 2.31 -13.22
CA GLY A 56 9.08 2.54 -14.57
C GLY A 56 10.51 3.11 -14.59
N LEU A 57 11.27 2.86 -13.53
CA LEU A 57 12.63 3.38 -13.32
C LEU A 57 13.74 2.36 -13.61
N ASP A 58 13.39 1.20 -14.15
CA ASP A 58 14.28 0.14 -14.62
C ASP A 58 14.63 0.32 -16.11
N THR A 59 14.98 1.55 -16.50
CA THR A 59 15.35 1.97 -17.86
C THR A 59 16.70 2.71 -17.86
N GLY A 60 17.29 2.95 -19.04
CA GLY A 60 18.57 3.62 -19.17
C GLY A 60 19.68 2.95 -18.35
N GLU A 61 20.39 3.71 -17.53
CA GLU A 61 21.46 3.21 -16.64
C GLU A 61 20.97 2.14 -15.64
N ARG A 62 19.67 2.11 -15.34
CA ARG A 62 19.04 1.16 -14.41
C ARG A 62 18.36 -0.02 -15.12
N ALA A 63 18.53 -0.17 -16.45
CA ALA A 63 17.90 -1.23 -17.23
C ALA A 63 18.20 -2.64 -16.68
N ALA A 64 19.40 -2.84 -16.10
CA ALA A 64 19.80 -4.10 -15.49
C ALA A 64 18.92 -4.54 -14.31
N LEU A 65 18.18 -3.62 -13.65
CA LEU A 65 17.26 -3.97 -12.56
C LEU A 65 16.04 -4.78 -13.06
N ARG A 66 15.70 -4.67 -14.34
CA ARG A 66 14.54 -5.35 -14.93
C ARG A 66 14.64 -6.88 -14.85
N GLY A 67 15.86 -7.42 -14.83
CA GLY A 67 16.14 -8.85 -14.74
C GLY A 67 16.49 -9.35 -13.34
N LYS A 68 16.38 -8.51 -12.30
CA LYS A 68 16.77 -8.86 -10.92
C LYS A 68 15.55 -8.98 -9.99
N LEU A 69 15.74 -9.71 -8.89
CA LEU A 69 14.83 -9.76 -7.74
C LEU A 69 15.57 -9.28 -6.49
N SER A 70 14.80 -8.84 -5.49
CA SER A 70 15.31 -8.45 -4.18
C SER A 70 15.92 -9.66 -3.44
N ASP A 71 16.96 -9.39 -2.65
CA ASP A 71 17.63 -10.39 -1.81
C ASP A 71 16.85 -10.57 -0.50
N THR A 72 16.05 -11.63 -0.41
CA THR A 72 15.18 -11.92 0.74
C THR A 72 15.92 -12.63 1.90
N SER A 73 17.20 -12.94 1.73
CA SER A 73 18.02 -13.66 2.71
C SER A 73 18.34 -12.81 3.94
N ALA A 74 18.90 -13.43 4.97
CA ALA A 74 19.39 -12.70 6.15
C ALA A 74 20.48 -11.67 5.78
N ALA A 75 21.31 -11.95 4.77
CA ALA A 75 22.32 -11.02 4.28
C ALA A 75 21.69 -9.80 3.60
N GLY A 76 20.62 -10.01 2.83
CA GLY A 76 19.83 -8.93 2.23
C GLY A 76 19.22 -8.00 3.27
N VAL A 77 18.55 -8.58 4.27
CA VAL A 77 17.97 -7.83 5.41
C VAL A 77 19.05 -7.04 6.17
N ALA A 78 20.20 -7.65 6.43
CA ALA A 78 21.31 -6.98 7.10
C ALA A 78 21.89 -5.81 6.27
N ARG A 79 21.98 -5.98 4.95
CA ARG A 79 22.41 -4.92 4.02
C ARG A 79 21.44 -3.75 4.01
N ASP A 80 20.14 -4.03 3.97
CA ASP A 80 19.09 -3.00 4.04
C ASP A 80 19.16 -2.19 5.33
N LEU A 81 19.35 -2.87 6.47
CA LEU A 81 19.50 -2.23 7.77
C LEU A 81 20.78 -1.38 7.85
N ALA A 82 21.91 -1.90 7.35
CA ALA A 82 23.17 -1.18 7.32
C ALA A 82 23.06 0.10 6.47
N ARG A 83 22.39 0.03 5.31
CA ARG A 83 22.09 1.18 4.46
C ARG A 83 21.23 2.20 5.20
N SER A 84 20.13 1.79 5.82
CA SER A 84 19.26 2.69 6.60
C SER A 84 20.03 3.40 7.73
N LYS A 85 20.91 2.68 8.45
CA LYS A 85 21.79 3.27 9.48
C LYS A 85 22.78 4.27 8.89
N ALA A 86 23.35 3.99 7.72
CA ALA A 86 24.26 4.92 7.04
C ALA A 86 23.54 6.19 6.57
N GLN A 87 22.37 6.04 5.95
CA GLN A 87 21.51 7.14 5.52
C GLN A 87 21.07 8.01 6.70
N ALA A 88 20.74 7.41 7.85
CA ALA A 88 20.41 8.16 9.06
C ALA A 88 21.57 9.03 9.56
N ARG A 89 22.80 8.50 9.56
CA ARG A 89 24.01 9.26 9.92
C ARG A 89 24.29 10.39 8.92
N GLN A 90 24.11 10.13 7.63
CA GLN A 90 24.30 11.14 6.59
C GLN A 90 23.26 12.26 6.72
N LEU A 91 21.99 11.93 6.94
CA LEU A 91 20.92 12.91 7.16
C LEU A 91 21.18 13.77 8.40
N ALA A 92 21.64 13.16 9.50
CA ALA A 92 21.99 13.87 10.72
C ALA A 92 23.14 14.90 10.55
N SER A 93 23.89 14.86 9.44
CA SER A 93 24.91 15.86 9.14
C SER A 93 24.36 17.19 8.57
N ILE A 94 23.07 17.22 8.22
CA ILE A 94 22.40 18.44 7.78
C ILE A 94 21.90 19.22 9.01
N ASP A 95 22.29 20.48 9.11
CA ASP A 95 21.75 21.39 10.12
C ASP A 95 20.30 21.76 9.78
N ARG A 96 19.36 21.18 10.54
CA ARG A 96 17.92 21.42 10.38
C ARG A 96 17.54 22.89 10.55
N ALA A 97 18.27 23.66 11.37
CA ALA A 97 17.95 25.08 11.61
C ALA A 97 18.23 25.97 10.38
N ALA A 98 19.16 25.55 9.53
CA ALA A 98 19.52 26.25 8.30
C ALA A 98 18.58 25.97 7.11
N LEU A 99 17.58 25.07 7.29
CA LEU A 99 16.64 24.67 6.25
C LEU A 99 15.42 25.61 6.17
N SER A 100 14.85 25.77 4.97
CA SER A 100 13.49 26.31 4.83
C SER A 100 12.46 25.38 5.48
N ASP A 101 11.25 25.89 5.73
CA ASP A 101 10.19 25.09 6.37
C ASP A 101 9.76 23.88 5.52
N ALA A 102 9.77 23.99 4.19
CA ALA A 102 9.54 22.87 3.30
C ALA A 102 10.62 21.80 3.44
N SER A 103 11.89 22.21 3.49
CA SER A 103 13.03 21.29 3.67
C SER A 103 13.08 20.68 5.07
N LYS A 104 12.66 21.40 6.11
CA LYS A 104 12.50 20.85 7.47
C LYS A 104 11.48 19.72 7.49
N LEU A 105 10.35 19.89 6.81
CA LEU A 105 9.35 18.82 6.69
C LEU A 105 9.95 17.58 6.03
N ASP A 106 10.66 17.73 4.90
CA ASP A 106 11.30 16.59 4.23
C ASP A 106 12.35 15.91 5.11
N TYR A 107 13.17 16.69 5.82
CA TYR A 107 14.12 16.20 6.81
C TYR A 107 13.42 15.38 7.90
N ASP A 108 12.35 15.92 8.50
CA ASP A 108 11.66 15.30 9.63
C ASP A 108 10.99 14.00 9.22
N VAL A 109 10.34 13.98 8.05
CA VAL A 109 9.67 12.76 7.59
C VAL A 109 10.67 11.66 7.24
N VAL A 110 11.77 11.99 6.55
CA VAL A 110 12.79 10.97 6.23
C VAL A 110 13.52 10.50 7.49
N THR A 111 13.74 11.39 8.46
CA THR A 111 14.27 11.01 9.78
C THR A 111 13.36 10.00 10.47
N TYR A 112 12.06 10.26 10.51
CA TYR A 112 11.07 9.32 11.05
C TYR A 112 11.12 7.97 10.31
N GLN A 113 11.12 7.99 8.97
CA GLN A 113 11.17 6.79 8.15
C GLN A 113 12.38 5.91 8.49
N LEU A 114 13.57 6.52 8.54
CA LEU A 114 14.82 5.81 8.84
C LEU A 114 14.82 5.28 10.27
N ALA A 115 14.37 6.07 11.25
CA ALA A 115 14.26 5.64 12.64
C ALA A 115 13.35 4.41 12.76
N ARG A 116 12.21 4.38 12.05
CA ARG A 116 11.31 3.21 12.05
C ARG A 116 11.92 1.98 11.38
N SER A 117 12.62 2.14 10.27
CA SER A 117 13.31 1.02 9.62
C SER A 117 14.44 0.44 10.48
N ILE A 118 15.07 1.26 11.33
CA ILE A 118 16.15 0.83 12.23
C ILE A 118 15.59 0.20 13.52
N GLY A 119 14.55 0.79 14.12
CA GLY A 119 14.01 0.37 15.41
C GLY A 119 13.48 -1.07 15.46
N GLY A 120 13.11 -1.62 14.30
CA GLY A 120 12.68 -3.01 14.15
C GLY A 120 13.78 -4.06 14.39
N GLU A 121 15.06 -3.67 14.39
CA GLU A 121 16.21 -4.57 14.61
C GLU A 121 16.10 -5.38 15.90
N ARG A 122 15.47 -4.82 16.94
CA ARG A 122 15.42 -5.42 18.27
C ARG A 122 14.74 -6.80 18.34
N PHE A 123 13.79 -7.09 17.44
CA PHE A 123 12.99 -8.31 17.51
C PHE A 123 13.72 -9.52 16.90
N GLY A 124 14.57 -9.29 15.90
CA GLY A 124 15.39 -10.33 15.29
C GLY A 124 14.64 -11.50 14.63
N TYR A 125 13.35 -11.32 14.29
CA TYR A 125 12.52 -12.28 13.54
C TYR A 125 11.54 -11.55 12.62
N GLY A 126 10.98 -12.27 11.65
CA GLY A 126 9.98 -11.71 10.73
C GLY A 126 10.50 -10.56 9.88
N GLU A 127 9.60 -9.67 9.48
CA GLU A 127 9.86 -8.40 8.80
C GLU A 127 9.48 -7.24 9.74
N THR A 128 10.43 -6.35 10.03
CA THR A 128 10.23 -5.22 10.97
C THR A 128 10.80 -3.88 10.44
N ALA A 129 11.21 -3.83 9.18
CA ALA A 129 11.86 -2.66 8.57
C ALA A 129 10.84 -1.62 8.05
N GLY A 130 9.96 -1.14 8.94
CA GLY A 130 8.91 -0.15 8.63
C GLY A 130 7.52 -0.75 8.44
N ARG A 131 7.44 -2.02 8.02
CA ARG A 131 6.25 -2.87 8.15
C ARG A 131 6.54 -3.98 9.16
N TYR A 132 5.55 -4.34 9.96
CA TYR A 132 5.64 -5.37 10.97
C TYR A 132 4.83 -6.59 10.55
N ALA A 133 5.53 -7.68 10.24
CA ALA A 133 4.95 -8.98 9.95
C ALA A 133 5.80 -10.06 10.66
N PRO A 134 5.27 -10.74 11.70
CA PRO A 134 6.07 -11.66 12.51
C PRO A 134 6.46 -12.96 11.77
N TYR A 135 5.82 -13.28 10.65
CA TYR A 135 6.01 -14.55 9.95
C TYR A 135 6.56 -14.32 8.53
N VAL A 136 7.72 -14.91 8.25
CA VAL A 136 8.36 -14.83 6.92
C VAL A 136 7.51 -15.53 5.87
N LEU A 137 6.95 -16.70 6.22
CA LEU A 137 6.02 -17.44 5.37
C LEU A 137 4.62 -17.44 5.98
N SER A 138 3.66 -16.87 5.27
CA SER A 138 2.24 -16.87 5.61
C SER A 138 1.40 -16.71 4.34
N GLN A 139 0.08 -16.72 4.47
CA GLN A 139 -0.83 -16.43 3.36
C GLN A 139 -0.69 -14.99 2.80
N LEU A 140 -0.04 -14.09 3.54
CA LEU A 140 0.16 -12.68 3.15
C LEU A 140 1.64 -12.23 3.09
N THR A 141 2.60 -13.14 3.28
CA THR A 141 4.05 -12.85 3.20
C THR A 141 4.78 -13.93 2.42
N GLY A 142 5.94 -13.59 1.87
CA GLY A 142 6.78 -14.51 1.13
C GLY A 142 6.71 -14.34 -0.38
N SER A 143 7.87 -14.51 -1.02
CA SER A 143 8.09 -14.35 -2.45
C SER A 143 7.25 -15.34 -3.27
N TYR A 144 6.91 -16.52 -2.72
CA TYR A 144 6.08 -17.54 -3.37
C TYR A 144 4.74 -17.00 -3.89
N ARG A 145 4.18 -15.95 -3.24
CA ARG A 145 2.97 -15.26 -3.69
C ARG A 145 3.24 -13.90 -4.35
N GLU A 146 4.28 -13.17 -3.92
CA GLU A 146 4.54 -11.80 -4.39
C GLU A 146 5.15 -11.78 -5.79
N THR A 147 6.10 -12.69 -6.06
CA THR A 147 6.80 -12.72 -7.34
C THR A 147 5.88 -13.14 -8.50
N PRO A 148 5.03 -14.18 -8.38
CA PRO A 148 4.10 -14.51 -9.46
C PRO A 148 3.11 -13.38 -9.80
N ASP A 149 2.53 -12.75 -8.77
CA ASP A 149 1.62 -11.61 -8.96
C ASP A 149 2.33 -10.42 -9.62
N PHE A 150 3.53 -10.07 -9.16
CA PHE A 150 4.36 -9.02 -9.75
C PHE A 150 4.73 -9.29 -11.21
N LEU A 151 5.16 -10.52 -11.52
CA LEU A 151 5.53 -10.91 -12.87
C LEU A 151 4.31 -10.93 -13.79
N ASP A 152 3.12 -11.26 -13.31
CA ASP A 152 1.88 -11.21 -14.10
C ASP A 152 1.42 -9.77 -14.35
N SER A 153 1.31 -8.97 -13.28
CA SER A 153 0.62 -7.68 -13.34
C SER A 153 1.51 -6.49 -13.71
N GLN A 154 2.83 -6.55 -13.45
CA GLN A 154 3.70 -5.36 -13.52
C GLN A 154 4.92 -5.50 -14.45
N HIS A 155 5.51 -6.70 -14.57
CA HIS A 155 6.60 -6.92 -15.52
C HIS A 155 6.04 -6.93 -16.96
N ARG A 156 6.49 -6.02 -17.81
CA ARG A 156 6.07 -5.94 -19.22
C ARG A 156 7.02 -6.74 -20.11
N VAL A 157 6.49 -7.32 -21.19
CA VAL A 157 7.29 -7.92 -22.25
C VAL A 157 6.90 -7.24 -23.56
N ARG A 158 7.76 -6.37 -24.08
CA ARG A 158 7.53 -5.62 -25.33
C ARG A 158 8.51 -6.02 -26.43
N ASP A 159 9.69 -6.48 -26.04
CA ASP A 159 10.78 -6.84 -26.92
C ASP A 159 11.58 -8.02 -26.33
N ALA A 160 12.61 -8.45 -27.06
CA ALA A 160 13.46 -9.57 -26.65
C ALA A 160 14.19 -9.31 -25.33
N ALA A 161 14.61 -8.08 -25.05
CA ALA A 161 15.34 -7.75 -23.81
C ALA A 161 14.42 -7.81 -22.58
N ASP A 162 13.18 -7.37 -22.71
CA ASP A 162 12.16 -7.56 -21.67
C ASP A 162 11.88 -9.07 -21.47
N ALA A 163 11.81 -9.85 -22.54
CA ALA A 163 11.62 -11.31 -22.42
C ALA A 163 12.79 -12.01 -21.71
N ASP A 164 14.03 -11.62 -22.01
CA ASP A 164 15.23 -12.11 -21.32
C ASP A 164 15.22 -11.71 -19.84
N ALA A 165 14.78 -10.49 -19.52
CA ALA A 165 14.65 -10.02 -18.15
C ALA A 165 13.58 -10.79 -17.35
N TYR A 166 12.47 -11.17 -17.99
CA TYR A 166 11.44 -12.03 -17.37
C TYR A 166 12.05 -13.39 -16.99
N LEU A 167 12.75 -14.04 -17.92
CA LEU A 167 13.42 -15.32 -17.68
C LEU A 167 14.49 -15.21 -16.60
N ALA A 168 15.27 -14.13 -16.57
CA ALA A 168 16.26 -13.87 -15.52
C ALA A 168 15.63 -13.77 -14.12
N ARG A 169 14.43 -13.17 -14.01
CA ARG A 169 13.69 -13.17 -12.73
C ARG A 169 13.19 -14.55 -12.35
N LEU A 170 12.72 -15.37 -13.29
CA LEU A 170 12.37 -16.76 -13.00
C LEU A 170 13.58 -17.56 -12.52
N GLU A 171 14.76 -17.32 -13.09
CA GLU A 171 16.02 -17.94 -12.67
C GLU A 171 16.46 -17.51 -11.27
N ALA A 172 16.23 -16.25 -10.89
CA ALA A 172 16.55 -15.73 -9.56
C ALA A 172 15.54 -16.17 -8.48
N PHE A 173 14.30 -16.49 -8.86
CA PHE A 173 13.21 -16.74 -7.93
C PHE A 173 13.45 -17.88 -6.91
N PRO A 174 14.05 -19.04 -7.29
CA PRO A 174 14.45 -20.07 -6.33
C PRO A 174 15.36 -19.56 -5.21
N VAL A 175 16.27 -18.64 -5.51
CA VAL A 175 17.19 -18.05 -4.52
C VAL A 175 16.42 -17.22 -3.50
N SER A 176 15.44 -16.43 -3.94
CA SER A 176 14.57 -15.67 -3.03
C SER A 176 13.75 -16.61 -2.12
N MET A 177 13.22 -17.72 -2.66
CA MET A 177 12.49 -18.69 -1.84
C MET A 177 13.39 -19.40 -0.82
N ASP A 178 14.62 -19.75 -1.19
CA ASP A 178 15.57 -20.40 -0.28
C ASP A 178 16.10 -19.44 0.81
N GLY A 179 16.24 -18.14 0.49
CA GLY A 179 16.56 -17.11 1.48
C GLY A 179 15.49 -16.98 2.57
N GLU A 180 14.21 -16.98 2.16
CA GLU A 180 13.06 -16.99 3.07
C GLU A 180 12.95 -18.29 3.86
N LEU A 181 13.21 -19.44 3.22
CA LEU A 181 13.26 -20.75 3.86
C LEU A 181 14.28 -20.76 5.02
N ALA A 182 15.49 -20.25 4.76
CA ALA A 182 16.55 -20.17 5.77
C ALA A 182 16.16 -19.27 6.94
N ARG A 183 15.57 -18.10 6.65
CA ARG A 183 15.07 -17.18 7.68
C ARG A 183 13.93 -17.80 8.49
N GLN A 184 12.93 -18.41 7.85
CA GLN A 184 11.81 -19.05 8.54
C GLN A 184 12.27 -20.21 9.43
N LYS A 185 13.32 -20.95 9.05
CA LYS A 185 13.95 -21.96 9.92
C LYS A 185 14.59 -21.33 11.16
N ALA A 186 15.31 -20.21 10.99
CA ALA A 186 15.93 -19.49 12.09
C ALA A 186 14.88 -18.89 13.05
N ASP A 187 13.80 -18.35 12.51
CA ASP A 187 12.67 -17.82 13.29
C ASP A 187 11.94 -18.94 14.03
N ALA A 188 11.70 -20.08 13.37
CA ALA A 188 11.06 -21.24 13.99
C ALA A 188 11.88 -21.84 15.15
N ALA A 189 13.21 -21.77 15.10
CA ALA A 189 14.08 -22.17 16.21
C ALA A 189 13.87 -21.30 17.47
N LYS A 190 13.31 -20.10 17.32
CA LYS A 190 12.92 -19.19 18.41
C LYS A 190 11.44 -19.31 18.79
N GLY A 191 10.72 -20.28 18.21
CA GLY A 191 9.28 -20.43 18.39
C GLY A 191 8.43 -19.48 17.53
N VAL A 192 9.02 -18.80 16.54
CA VAL A 192 8.31 -17.82 15.70
C VAL A 192 7.88 -18.43 14.37
N PHE A 193 6.62 -18.80 14.29
CA PHE A 193 5.94 -19.23 13.06
C PHE A 193 4.43 -19.06 13.20
N ALA A 194 3.73 -19.04 12.06
CA ALA A 194 2.31 -18.69 12.04
C ALA A 194 1.41 -19.75 12.70
N PRO A 195 0.21 -19.36 13.18
CA PRO A 195 -0.78 -20.29 13.71
C PRO A 195 -1.24 -21.32 12.68
N ASP A 196 -1.87 -22.38 13.16
CA ASP A 196 -2.23 -23.55 12.38
C ASP A 196 -3.12 -23.23 11.15
N TYR A 197 -4.16 -22.42 11.33
CA TYR A 197 -5.07 -21.97 10.27
C TYR A 197 -4.41 -21.07 9.22
N ILE A 198 -3.36 -20.34 9.61
CA ILE A 198 -2.55 -19.54 8.69
C ILE A 198 -1.67 -20.46 7.84
N LEU A 199 -1.03 -21.44 8.47
CA LEU A 199 -0.19 -22.41 7.76
C LEU A 199 -1.03 -23.31 6.84
N ASP A 200 -2.25 -23.68 7.21
CA ASP A 200 -3.19 -24.39 6.33
C ASP A 200 -3.50 -23.59 5.06
N THR A 201 -3.73 -22.28 5.20
CA THR A 201 -3.98 -21.40 4.05
C THR A 201 -2.72 -21.22 3.21
N THR A 202 -1.56 -21.10 3.86
CA THR A 202 -0.25 -21.03 3.19
C THR A 202 0.00 -22.28 2.33
N LEU A 203 -0.23 -23.48 2.89
CA LEU A 203 -0.10 -24.75 2.15
C LEU A 203 -1.06 -24.82 0.96
N LYS A 204 -2.31 -24.39 1.12
CA LYS A 204 -3.27 -24.33 0.00
C LYS A 204 -2.80 -23.40 -1.12
N MET A 205 -2.24 -22.24 -0.78
CA MET A 205 -1.71 -21.31 -1.78
C MET A 205 -0.46 -21.85 -2.47
N GLN A 206 0.44 -22.49 -1.72
CA GLN A 206 1.62 -23.15 -2.30
C GLN A 206 1.21 -24.31 -3.22
N ALA A 207 0.18 -25.08 -2.84
CA ALA A 207 -0.42 -26.12 -3.67
C ALA A 207 -1.01 -25.55 -4.96
N ALA A 208 -1.74 -24.43 -4.90
CA ALA A 208 -2.32 -23.80 -6.08
C ALA A 208 -1.27 -23.35 -7.11
N LEU A 209 -0.04 -23.05 -6.69
CA LEU A 209 1.06 -22.77 -7.61
C LEU A 209 1.74 -24.06 -8.11
N ARG A 210 1.95 -25.03 -7.22
CA ARG A 210 2.80 -26.22 -7.45
C ARG A 210 2.09 -27.43 -8.08
N ASP A 211 0.83 -27.66 -7.72
CA ASP A 211 0.09 -28.90 -8.02
C ASP A 211 -0.66 -28.79 -9.36
N GLN A 212 0.01 -28.19 -10.35
CA GLN A 212 -0.44 -28.05 -11.72
C GLN A 212 0.76 -28.18 -12.67
N PRO A 213 0.56 -28.50 -13.97
CA PRO A 213 1.65 -28.53 -14.94
C PRO A 213 2.39 -27.19 -15.00
N ALA A 214 3.72 -27.22 -15.16
CA ALA A 214 4.55 -26.01 -15.19
C ALA A 214 4.06 -25.01 -16.26
N ALA A 215 3.69 -25.50 -17.45
CA ALA A 215 3.11 -24.70 -18.53
C ALA A 215 1.83 -23.93 -18.14
N GLN A 216 1.05 -24.44 -17.19
CA GLN A 216 -0.24 -23.85 -16.77
C GLN A 216 -0.10 -22.88 -15.60
N THR A 217 1.08 -22.83 -14.97
CA THR A 217 1.33 -21.85 -13.91
C THR A 217 1.20 -20.42 -14.45
N VAL A 218 0.79 -19.48 -13.60
CA VAL A 218 0.70 -18.07 -13.96
C VAL A 218 2.04 -17.53 -14.49
N LEU A 219 3.17 -18.07 -14.01
CA LEU A 219 4.53 -17.71 -14.43
C LEU A 219 4.78 -18.00 -15.92
N VAL A 220 4.25 -19.11 -16.44
CA VAL A 220 4.45 -19.50 -17.85
C VAL A 220 3.30 -19.00 -18.73
N ALA A 221 2.06 -19.19 -18.28
CA ALA A 221 0.89 -18.80 -19.06
C ALA A 221 0.82 -17.27 -19.29
N SER A 222 1.16 -16.46 -18.27
CA SER A 222 1.25 -15.01 -18.43
C SER A 222 2.38 -14.62 -19.38
N PHE A 223 3.54 -15.25 -19.25
CA PHE A 223 4.67 -14.97 -20.13
C PHE A 223 4.36 -15.30 -21.59
N ALA A 224 3.77 -16.46 -21.87
CA ALA A 224 3.33 -16.86 -23.20
C ALA A 224 2.34 -15.85 -23.81
N LYS A 225 1.35 -15.38 -23.02
CA LYS A 225 0.41 -14.34 -23.45
C LYS A 225 1.13 -13.04 -23.82
N LYS A 226 2.11 -12.63 -23.01
CA LYS A 226 2.88 -11.40 -23.25
C LYS A 226 3.80 -11.51 -24.47
N LEU A 227 4.44 -12.66 -24.67
CA LEU A 227 5.23 -12.96 -25.88
C LEU A 227 4.36 -12.86 -27.13
N ALA A 228 3.18 -13.49 -27.12
CA ALA A 228 2.24 -13.44 -28.24
C ALA A 228 1.79 -12.00 -28.55
N ALA A 229 1.46 -11.23 -27.51
CA ALA A 229 1.08 -9.82 -27.66
C ALA A 229 2.22 -8.94 -28.23
N ALA A 230 3.47 -9.31 -27.98
CA ALA A 230 4.65 -8.62 -28.49
C ALA A 230 5.17 -9.17 -29.83
N GLY A 231 4.53 -10.21 -30.41
CA GLY A 231 5.01 -10.88 -31.62
C GLY A 231 6.37 -11.57 -31.44
N LEU A 232 6.70 -11.98 -30.21
CA LEU A 232 7.97 -12.61 -29.87
C LEU A 232 7.91 -14.14 -30.00
N PRO A 233 9.07 -14.82 -30.16
CA PRO A 233 9.08 -16.24 -30.41
C PRO A 233 8.49 -17.08 -29.26
N PRO A 234 7.53 -17.98 -29.53
CA PRO A 234 6.81 -18.72 -28.49
C PRO A 234 7.68 -19.75 -27.77
N GLU A 235 8.81 -20.20 -28.34
CA GLU A 235 9.74 -21.15 -27.72
C GLU A 235 10.36 -20.62 -26.42
N ARG A 236 10.34 -19.30 -26.19
CA ARG A 236 10.75 -18.69 -24.91
C ARG A 236 9.83 -19.12 -23.77
N ALA A 237 8.56 -19.44 -24.04
CA ALA A 237 7.66 -20.00 -23.02
C ALA A 237 8.11 -21.40 -22.57
N ALA A 238 8.69 -22.22 -23.46
CA ALA A 238 9.24 -23.52 -23.09
C ALA A 238 10.49 -23.39 -22.19
N GLN A 239 11.28 -22.31 -22.35
CA GLN A 239 12.38 -22.00 -21.43
C GLN A 239 11.84 -21.65 -20.03
N ALA A 240 10.81 -20.81 -19.94
CA ALA A 240 10.14 -20.49 -18.68
C ALA A 240 9.56 -21.75 -18.02
N GLU A 241 8.92 -22.62 -18.80
CA GLU A 241 8.40 -23.91 -18.32
C GLU A 241 9.49 -24.78 -17.71
N LYS A 242 10.63 -24.89 -18.39
CA LYS A 242 11.80 -25.63 -17.89
C LYS A 242 12.30 -25.06 -16.57
N ILE A 243 12.44 -23.74 -16.46
CA ILE A 243 12.86 -23.07 -15.21
C ILE A 243 11.86 -23.37 -14.09
N VAL A 244 10.56 -23.29 -14.38
CA VAL A 244 9.51 -23.56 -13.40
C VAL A 244 9.59 -25.00 -12.91
N ALA A 245 9.65 -25.97 -13.83
CA ALA A 245 9.67 -27.39 -13.50
C ALA A 245 10.95 -27.83 -12.78
N GLU A 246 12.12 -27.38 -13.25
CA GLU A 246 13.42 -27.88 -12.77
C GLU A 246 13.98 -27.10 -11.58
N LYS A 247 13.54 -25.86 -11.35
CA LYS A 247 14.14 -24.97 -10.33
C LYS A 247 13.12 -24.42 -9.34
N ILE A 248 12.04 -23.81 -9.82
CA ILE A 248 11.04 -23.16 -8.95
C ILE A 248 10.23 -24.20 -8.17
N PHE A 249 9.74 -25.26 -8.84
CA PHE A 249 8.99 -26.33 -8.18
C PHE A 249 9.77 -27.02 -7.05
N PRO A 250 11.04 -27.45 -7.24
CA PRO A 250 11.85 -27.98 -6.14
C PRO A 250 12.05 -27.01 -4.97
N ALA A 251 12.20 -25.71 -5.24
CA ALA A 251 12.33 -24.70 -4.18
C ALA A 251 11.03 -24.51 -3.40
N LEU A 252 9.90 -24.48 -4.10
CA LEU A 252 8.57 -24.44 -3.49
C LEU A 252 8.27 -25.71 -2.67
N ASP A 253 8.70 -26.89 -3.14
CA ASP A 253 8.56 -28.15 -2.41
C ASP A 253 9.35 -28.13 -1.09
N ARG A 254 10.56 -27.52 -1.07
CA ARG A 254 11.31 -27.30 0.18
C ARG A 254 10.58 -26.38 1.16
N GLN A 255 10.00 -25.28 0.67
CA GLN A 255 9.19 -24.39 1.50
C GLN A 255 7.94 -25.11 2.04
N ARG A 256 7.22 -25.85 1.19
CA ARG A 256 6.04 -26.65 1.59
C ARG A 256 6.38 -27.67 2.67
N ALA A 257 7.50 -28.38 2.52
CA ALA A 257 7.96 -29.35 3.53
C ALA A 257 8.22 -28.68 4.88
N LEU A 258 8.83 -27.50 4.91
CA LEU A 258 9.00 -26.72 6.14
C LEU A 258 7.65 -26.31 6.73
N VAL A 259 6.76 -25.73 5.92
CA VAL A 259 5.43 -25.28 6.38
C VAL A 259 4.63 -26.46 6.95
N GLN A 260 4.68 -27.64 6.32
CA GLN A 260 4.05 -28.87 6.82
C GLN A 260 4.62 -29.31 8.18
N ALA A 261 5.95 -29.24 8.35
CA ALA A 261 6.59 -29.57 9.63
C ALA A 261 6.25 -28.57 10.73
N LEU A 262 6.14 -27.27 10.41
CA LEU A 262 5.71 -26.23 11.34
C LEU A 262 4.23 -26.38 11.70
N ARG A 263 3.39 -26.75 10.74
CA ARG A 263 1.95 -26.99 10.93
C ARG A 263 1.66 -28.07 11.98
N ALA A 264 2.52 -29.08 12.09
CA ALA A 264 2.42 -30.12 13.11
C ALA A 264 2.73 -29.63 14.55
N LYS A 265 3.33 -28.43 14.68
CA LYS A 265 3.74 -27.82 15.96
C LYS A 265 2.98 -26.53 16.27
N ALA A 266 2.12 -26.07 15.37
CA ALA A 266 1.50 -24.76 15.44
C ALA A 266 0.39 -24.68 16.50
N SER A 267 0.33 -23.55 17.18
CA SER A 267 -0.78 -23.18 18.07
C SER A 267 -1.99 -22.69 17.27
N HIS A 268 -3.13 -22.61 17.94
CA HIS A 268 -4.32 -21.95 17.41
C HIS A 268 -4.42 -20.45 17.81
N ASP A 269 -3.51 -19.97 18.67
CA ASP A 269 -3.54 -18.60 19.18
C ASP A 269 -3.23 -17.55 18.10
N ALA A 270 -4.14 -16.60 17.91
CA ALA A 270 -4.02 -15.52 16.92
C ALA A 270 -3.03 -14.41 17.33
N GLY A 271 -2.86 -14.19 18.63
CA GLY A 271 -2.15 -13.03 19.15
C GLY A 271 -0.63 -13.14 19.06
N VAL A 272 0.04 -12.02 18.77
CA VAL A 272 1.51 -11.92 18.84
C VAL A 272 2.03 -11.89 20.27
N TRP A 273 1.19 -11.71 21.29
CA TRP A 273 1.56 -11.79 22.71
C TRP A 273 2.26 -13.10 23.10
N ARG A 274 2.07 -14.18 22.32
CA ARG A 274 2.75 -15.48 22.53
C ARG A 274 4.18 -15.54 21.98
N LEU A 275 4.56 -14.58 21.14
CA LEU A 275 5.89 -14.53 20.50
C LEU A 275 6.92 -13.91 21.46
N PRO A 276 8.23 -14.13 21.24
CA PRO A 276 9.28 -13.42 21.97
C PRO A 276 9.06 -11.90 21.91
N ASP A 277 9.06 -11.23 23.06
CA ASP A 277 8.75 -9.81 23.21
C ASP A 277 7.42 -9.38 22.57
N GLY A 278 6.42 -10.26 22.57
CA GLY A 278 5.17 -10.11 21.83
C GLY A 278 4.35 -8.85 22.12
N GLU A 279 4.27 -8.43 23.39
CA GLU A 279 3.61 -7.16 23.78
C GLU A 279 4.34 -5.96 23.17
N ALA A 280 5.67 -5.97 23.29
CA ALA A 280 6.52 -4.93 22.77
C ALA A 280 6.52 -4.93 21.22
N PHE A 281 6.36 -6.10 20.58
CA PHE A 281 6.17 -6.23 19.14
C PHE A 281 4.86 -5.61 18.70
N TYR A 282 3.75 -5.90 19.40
CA TYR A 282 2.45 -5.31 19.10
C TYR A 282 2.48 -3.79 19.23
N ALA A 283 3.04 -3.25 20.31
CA ALA A 283 3.16 -1.81 20.51
C ALA A 283 3.93 -1.15 19.34
N ALA A 284 5.07 -1.70 18.95
CA ALA A 284 5.88 -1.18 17.84
C ALA A 284 5.16 -1.31 16.48
N ALA A 285 4.39 -2.37 16.27
CA ALA A 285 3.62 -2.60 15.05
C ALA A 285 2.43 -1.64 14.94
N ALA A 286 1.67 -1.47 16.02
CA ALA A 286 0.57 -0.51 16.12
C ALA A 286 1.07 0.92 15.90
N GLU A 287 2.13 1.33 16.61
CA GLU A 287 2.76 2.65 16.44
C GLU A 287 3.27 2.87 15.01
N ALA A 288 3.92 1.87 14.39
CA ALA A 288 4.38 1.99 13.00
C ALA A 288 3.21 2.15 12.01
N ALA A 289 2.08 1.48 12.27
CA ALA A 289 0.90 1.53 11.42
C ALA A 289 0.09 2.82 11.60
N THR A 290 -0.16 3.24 12.85
CA THR A 290 -0.98 4.41 13.18
C THR A 290 -0.16 5.70 13.18
N THR A 291 1.16 5.61 13.37
CA THR A 291 2.07 6.75 13.58
C THR A 291 1.67 7.60 14.78
N THR A 292 1.12 6.94 15.81
CA THR A 292 0.73 7.53 17.10
C THR A 292 1.24 6.65 18.24
N ALA A 293 1.45 7.23 19.42
CA ALA A 293 1.88 6.51 20.62
C ALA A 293 0.73 5.89 21.43
N LEU A 294 -0.39 5.55 20.79
CA LEU A 294 -1.54 4.95 21.48
C LEU A 294 -1.22 3.53 21.95
N THR A 295 -1.57 3.23 23.19
CA THR A 295 -1.53 1.87 23.72
C THR A 295 -2.61 1.00 23.09
N GLY A 296 -2.43 -0.32 23.12
CA GLY A 296 -3.45 -1.24 22.62
C GLY A 296 -4.78 -1.17 23.39
N ASP A 297 -4.74 -0.79 24.67
CA ASP A 297 -5.93 -0.58 25.48
C ASP A 297 -6.70 0.69 25.08
N GLU A 298 -5.99 1.79 24.80
CA GLU A 298 -6.60 3.00 24.26
C GLU A 298 -7.20 2.74 22.87
N ILE A 299 -6.49 2.01 22.00
CA ILE A 299 -6.99 1.61 20.68
C ILE A 299 -8.28 0.79 20.84
N HIS A 300 -8.31 -0.16 21.78
CA HIS A 300 -9.50 -0.98 22.03
C HIS A 300 -10.70 -0.13 22.44
N GLN A 301 -10.51 0.78 23.41
CA GLN A 301 -11.58 1.63 23.91
C GLN A 301 -12.10 2.60 22.85
N ILE A 302 -11.20 3.25 22.09
CA ILE A 302 -11.57 4.10 20.95
C ILE A 302 -12.42 3.31 19.94
N GLY A 303 -12.05 2.05 19.69
CA GLY A 303 -12.82 1.14 18.84
C GLY A 303 -14.25 0.92 19.32
N LEU A 304 -14.43 0.61 20.61
CA LEU A 304 -15.75 0.40 21.21
C LEU A 304 -16.62 1.65 21.13
N ASP A 305 -16.05 2.81 21.44
CA ASP A 305 -16.76 4.09 21.40
C ASP A 305 -17.21 4.44 19.98
N GLN A 306 -16.32 4.26 18.99
CA GLN A 306 -16.63 4.51 17.58
C GLN A 306 -17.67 3.52 17.04
N VAL A 307 -17.61 2.24 17.44
CA VAL A 307 -18.64 1.25 17.09
C VAL A 307 -20.00 1.73 17.58
N ALA A 308 -20.13 2.12 18.85
CA ALA A 308 -21.40 2.59 19.41
C ALA A 308 -21.96 3.82 18.66
N GLN A 309 -21.11 4.81 18.39
CA GLN A 309 -21.51 6.04 17.68
C GLN A 309 -22.00 5.77 16.25
N ILE A 310 -21.26 4.96 15.50
CA ILE A 310 -21.60 4.67 14.10
C ILE A 310 -22.84 3.77 14.02
N SER A 311 -22.95 2.77 14.90
CA SER A 311 -24.14 1.92 14.98
C SER A 311 -25.41 2.73 15.26
N ALA A 312 -25.36 3.76 16.12
CA ALA A 312 -26.51 4.62 16.38
C ALA A 312 -26.98 5.42 15.14
N ARG A 313 -26.05 5.85 14.29
CA ARG A 313 -26.38 6.51 13.01
C ARG A 313 -27.04 5.55 12.03
N ILE A 314 -26.47 4.34 11.90
CA ILE A 314 -27.04 3.29 11.04
C ILE A 314 -28.43 2.89 11.52
N ASP A 315 -28.63 2.76 12.83
CA ASP A 315 -29.93 2.42 13.43
C ASP A 315 -31.03 3.40 13.00
N THR A 316 -30.73 4.70 13.05
CA THR A 316 -31.65 5.76 12.63
C THR A 316 -32.06 5.61 11.17
N ILE A 317 -31.11 5.43 10.26
CA ILE A 317 -31.39 5.33 8.82
C ILE A 317 -32.16 4.04 8.51
N LEU A 318 -31.72 2.89 9.06
CA LEU A 318 -32.38 1.61 8.83
C LEU A 318 -33.82 1.60 9.34
N LYS A 319 -34.12 2.24 10.48
CA LYS A 319 -35.50 2.42 10.95
C LYS A 319 -36.34 3.27 9.99
N GLY A 320 -35.76 4.32 9.42
CA GLY A 320 -36.40 5.13 8.37
C GLY A 320 -36.72 4.32 7.12
N GLU A 321 -35.86 3.38 6.76
CA GLU A 321 -36.04 2.43 5.64
C GLU A 321 -36.91 1.21 5.99
N GLY A 322 -37.63 1.24 7.12
CA GLY A 322 -38.55 0.17 7.54
C GLY A 322 -37.88 -1.06 8.18
N MET A 323 -36.55 -1.05 8.40
CA MET A 323 -35.79 -2.11 9.07
C MET A 323 -35.61 -1.78 10.56
N SER A 324 -36.64 -2.06 11.37
CA SER A 324 -36.68 -1.68 12.80
C SER A 324 -36.48 -2.83 13.80
N GLN A 325 -36.46 -4.08 13.34
CA GLN A 325 -36.37 -5.27 14.20
C GLN A 325 -34.94 -5.81 14.31
N GLY A 326 -34.54 -6.21 15.52
CA GLY A 326 -33.21 -6.73 15.81
C GLY A 326 -32.12 -5.68 15.97
N SER A 327 -30.91 -6.14 16.26
CA SER A 327 -29.70 -5.33 16.34
C SER A 327 -29.35 -4.68 14.99
N VAL A 328 -28.45 -3.70 15.01
CA VAL A 328 -27.92 -3.10 13.78
C VAL A 328 -27.22 -4.13 12.90
N GLY A 329 -26.40 -5.00 13.51
CA GLY A 329 -25.69 -6.06 12.79
C GLY A 329 -26.65 -7.03 12.09
N GLU A 330 -27.70 -7.50 12.76
CA GLU A 330 -28.70 -8.39 12.17
C GLU A 330 -29.41 -7.74 10.98
N ARG A 331 -29.73 -6.45 11.07
CA ARG A 331 -30.33 -5.71 9.95
C ARG A 331 -29.36 -5.48 8.80
N LEU A 332 -28.07 -5.27 9.09
CA LEU A 332 -27.03 -5.22 8.05
C LEU A 332 -26.85 -6.58 7.36
N VAL A 333 -26.94 -7.71 8.08
CA VAL A 333 -26.97 -9.04 7.47
C VAL A 333 -28.16 -9.18 6.53
N ALA A 334 -29.37 -8.81 6.98
CA ALA A 334 -30.57 -8.85 6.15
C ALA A 334 -30.44 -7.96 4.90
N LEU A 335 -29.87 -6.75 5.04
CA LEU A 335 -29.62 -5.84 3.93
C LEU A 335 -28.62 -6.42 2.92
N ASN A 336 -27.55 -7.08 3.38
CA ASN A 336 -26.58 -7.78 2.53
C ASN A 336 -27.20 -8.90 1.69
N GLN A 337 -28.35 -9.46 2.11
CA GLN A 337 -29.02 -10.58 1.44
C GLN A 337 -30.21 -10.14 0.57
N ARG A 338 -30.57 -8.85 0.58
CA ARG A 338 -31.71 -8.33 -0.18
C ARG A 338 -31.49 -8.48 -1.69
N PRO A 339 -32.41 -9.10 -2.46
CA PRO A 339 -32.24 -9.33 -3.90
C PRO A 339 -31.99 -8.04 -4.71
N ASP A 340 -32.59 -6.92 -4.33
CA ASP A 340 -32.39 -5.62 -4.99
C ASP A 340 -30.96 -5.08 -4.82
N GLN A 341 -30.24 -5.52 -3.79
CA GLN A 341 -28.87 -5.12 -3.47
C GLN A 341 -27.80 -6.01 -4.11
N LEU A 342 -28.19 -7.07 -4.81
CA LEU A 342 -27.27 -8.08 -5.31
C LEU A 342 -27.09 -7.99 -6.82
N PHE A 343 -25.87 -8.29 -7.26
CA PHE A 343 -25.60 -8.60 -8.66
C PHE A 343 -25.60 -10.12 -8.84
N PRO A 344 -26.13 -10.65 -9.96
CA PRO A 344 -25.98 -12.06 -10.31
C PRO A 344 -24.51 -12.47 -10.31
N ASN A 345 -24.20 -13.66 -9.80
CA ASN A 345 -22.83 -14.17 -9.73
C ASN A 345 -22.33 -14.73 -11.08
N THR A 346 -22.56 -14.00 -12.16
CA THR A 346 -22.20 -14.32 -13.55
C THR A 346 -21.21 -13.30 -14.09
N ASP A 347 -20.54 -13.58 -15.22
CA ASP A 347 -19.64 -12.58 -15.82
C ASP A 347 -20.39 -11.31 -16.23
N ALA A 348 -21.61 -11.42 -16.77
CA ALA A 348 -22.44 -10.25 -17.07
C ALA A 348 -22.78 -9.42 -15.80
N GLY A 349 -23.04 -10.09 -14.66
CA GLY A 349 -23.25 -9.40 -13.39
C GLY A 349 -22.01 -8.70 -12.86
N ARG A 350 -20.82 -9.30 -13.05
CA ARG A 350 -19.52 -8.68 -12.73
C ARG A 350 -19.26 -7.45 -13.61
N GLU A 351 -19.53 -7.53 -14.91
CA GLU A 351 -19.39 -6.39 -15.82
C GLU A 351 -20.36 -5.25 -15.49
N ALA A 352 -21.62 -5.57 -15.13
CA ALA A 352 -22.59 -4.56 -14.68
C ALA A 352 -22.11 -3.84 -13.41
N LEU A 353 -21.51 -4.57 -12.47
CA LEU A 353 -20.89 -4.00 -11.27
C LEU A 353 -19.73 -3.07 -11.63
N LEU A 354 -18.81 -3.50 -12.50
CA LEU A 354 -17.70 -2.66 -12.96
C LEU A 354 -18.19 -1.38 -13.67
N ALA A 355 -19.25 -1.47 -14.47
CA ALA A 355 -19.87 -0.32 -15.10
C ALA A 355 -20.41 0.69 -14.06
N GLN A 356 -21.06 0.21 -13.00
CA GLN A 356 -21.53 1.07 -11.91
C GLN A 356 -20.36 1.78 -11.20
N LEU A 357 -19.25 1.10 -10.92
CA LEU A 357 -18.07 1.72 -10.33
C LEU A 357 -17.48 2.82 -11.23
N ASN A 358 -17.41 2.58 -12.54
CA ASN A 358 -16.94 3.60 -13.50
C ASN A 358 -17.84 4.84 -13.52
N LEU A 359 -19.16 4.68 -13.47
CA LEU A 359 -20.09 5.81 -13.37
C LEU A 359 -19.89 6.62 -12.08
N GLN A 360 -19.64 5.95 -10.95
CA GLN A 360 -19.36 6.60 -9.67
C GLN A 360 -18.04 7.41 -9.70
N ILE A 361 -16.99 6.87 -10.34
CA ILE A 361 -15.73 7.60 -10.55
C ILE A 361 -15.99 8.86 -11.38
N ILE A 362 -16.68 8.74 -12.52
CA ILE A 362 -16.98 9.88 -13.41
C ILE A 362 -17.80 10.95 -12.68
N ALA A 363 -18.79 10.54 -11.88
CA ALA A 363 -19.61 11.46 -11.11
C ALA A 363 -18.78 12.27 -10.11
N MET A 364 -17.90 11.62 -9.35
CA MET A 364 -17.02 12.31 -8.39
C MET A 364 -15.96 13.17 -9.09
N GLN A 365 -15.37 12.70 -10.20
CA GLN A 365 -14.36 13.47 -10.96
C GLN A 365 -14.86 14.85 -11.38
N LYS A 366 -16.13 14.95 -11.80
CA LYS A 366 -16.76 16.24 -12.18
C LYS A 366 -16.87 17.23 -11.01
N ARG A 367 -16.82 16.74 -9.77
CA ARG A 367 -17.03 17.52 -8.54
C ARG A 367 -15.76 17.75 -7.73
N LEU A 368 -14.62 17.20 -8.14
CA LEU A 368 -13.35 17.37 -7.42
C LEU A 368 -12.96 18.85 -7.24
N GLY A 369 -13.31 19.71 -8.20
CA GLY A 369 -13.05 21.16 -8.12
C GLY A 369 -13.76 21.86 -6.95
N GLU A 370 -14.79 21.24 -6.36
CA GLU A 370 -15.49 21.78 -5.18
C GLU A 370 -14.65 21.65 -3.90
N ALA A 371 -13.75 20.67 -3.83
CA ALA A 371 -12.99 20.35 -2.62
C ALA A 371 -11.46 20.36 -2.80
N PHE A 372 -10.94 20.48 -4.02
CA PHE A 372 -9.50 20.38 -4.30
C PHE A 372 -9.02 21.47 -5.26
N ASN A 373 -7.87 22.10 -4.98
CA ASN A 373 -7.20 22.98 -5.93
C ASN A 373 -6.35 22.22 -6.95
N ILE A 374 -5.83 21.05 -6.56
CA ILE A 374 -4.97 20.21 -7.39
C ILE A 374 -5.64 18.85 -7.58
N VAL A 375 -5.79 18.46 -8.85
CA VAL A 375 -6.35 17.16 -9.27
C VAL A 375 -5.29 16.45 -10.12
N PRO A 376 -5.03 15.15 -9.90
CA PRO A 376 -3.99 14.44 -10.64
C PRO A 376 -4.33 14.28 -12.12
N LYS A 377 -3.29 14.16 -12.96
CA LYS A 377 -3.41 13.92 -14.40
C LYS A 377 -3.54 12.44 -14.73
N ALA A 378 -2.92 11.56 -13.94
CA ALA A 378 -2.95 10.13 -14.18
C ALA A 378 -4.40 9.61 -14.18
N PRO A 379 -4.81 8.78 -15.16
CA PRO A 379 -6.13 8.15 -15.13
C PRO A 379 -6.18 7.01 -14.10
N VAL A 380 -7.38 6.73 -13.61
CA VAL A 380 -7.69 5.53 -12.82
C VAL A 380 -8.70 4.66 -13.54
N GLU A 381 -8.39 3.37 -13.64
CA GLU A 381 -9.26 2.35 -14.21
C GLU A 381 -9.75 1.40 -13.12
N VAL A 382 -10.96 0.88 -13.27
CA VAL A 382 -11.46 -0.20 -12.40
C VAL A 382 -11.23 -1.54 -13.08
N ARG A 383 -10.62 -2.49 -12.36
CA ARG A 383 -10.39 -3.84 -12.88
C ARG A 383 -10.78 -4.92 -11.87
N ARG A 384 -11.24 -6.05 -12.39
CA ARG A 384 -11.39 -7.29 -11.61
C ARG A 384 -10.02 -7.80 -11.17
N VAL A 385 -9.93 -8.29 -9.94
CA VAL A 385 -8.78 -9.09 -9.50
C VAL A 385 -8.69 -10.39 -10.33
N PRO A 386 -7.54 -10.76 -10.88
CA PRO A 386 -7.37 -12.02 -11.61
C PRO A 386 -7.79 -13.25 -10.79
N VAL A 387 -8.42 -14.24 -11.45
CA VAL A 387 -8.93 -15.46 -10.79
C VAL A 387 -7.83 -16.25 -10.09
N THR A 388 -6.62 -16.20 -10.62
CA THR A 388 -5.44 -16.87 -10.07
C THR A 388 -5.04 -16.36 -8.69
N ILE A 389 -5.38 -15.11 -8.34
CA ILE A 389 -4.98 -14.48 -7.08
C ILE A 389 -6.16 -14.09 -6.18
N GLN A 390 -7.40 -14.07 -6.71
CA GLN A 390 -8.58 -13.56 -6.00
C GLN A 390 -8.90 -14.30 -4.69
N ALA A 391 -8.39 -15.51 -4.47
CA ALA A 391 -8.60 -16.25 -3.23
C ALA A 391 -7.86 -15.63 -2.03
N GLY A 392 -6.66 -15.06 -2.25
CA GLY A 392 -5.84 -14.42 -1.21
C GLY A 392 -5.80 -12.89 -1.30
N ALA A 393 -6.35 -12.29 -2.36
CA ALA A 393 -6.41 -10.85 -2.54
C ALA A 393 -7.43 -10.18 -1.59
N PRO A 394 -7.18 -8.94 -1.13
CA PRO A 394 -8.13 -8.19 -0.33
C PRO A 394 -9.40 -7.84 -1.13
N GLY A 395 -10.39 -7.27 -0.45
CA GLY A 395 -11.65 -6.90 -1.09
C GLY A 395 -11.47 -5.87 -2.22
N GLY A 396 -10.79 -4.77 -1.96
CA GLY A 396 -10.38 -3.81 -2.97
C GLY A 396 -8.95 -3.38 -2.68
N TYR A 397 -8.26 -2.89 -3.71
CA TYR A 397 -7.00 -2.20 -3.52
C TYR A 397 -6.65 -1.29 -4.69
N TYR A 398 -5.96 -0.21 -4.37
CA TYR A 398 -5.39 0.71 -5.34
C TYR A 398 -3.96 0.31 -5.73
N GLN A 399 -3.67 0.37 -7.04
CA GLN A 399 -2.35 0.30 -7.62
C GLN A 399 -2.04 1.63 -8.32
N ASN A 400 -0.90 2.23 -7.96
CA ASN A 400 -0.48 3.51 -8.56
C ASN A 400 -0.07 3.37 -10.03
N ALA A 401 -0.22 4.48 -10.78
CA ALA A 401 0.36 4.64 -12.11
C ALA A 401 1.89 4.59 -12.05
N SER A 402 2.53 4.24 -13.17
CA SER A 402 3.99 4.38 -13.31
C SER A 402 4.37 5.84 -13.58
N LEU A 403 5.57 6.25 -13.14
CA LEU A 403 6.04 7.62 -13.30
C LEU A 403 6.28 7.99 -14.78
N ASP A 404 6.62 6.99 -15.60
CA ASP A 404 6.82 7.14 -17.03
C ASP A 404 5.51 7.18 -17.85
N GLY A 405 4.34 7.15 -17.18
CA GLY A 405 3.02 7.15 -17.82
C GLY A 405 2.68 5.85 -18.58
N SER A 406 3.55 4.84 -18.51
CA SER A 406 3.43 3.63 -19.30
C SER A 406 2.38 2.64 -18.78
N ARG A 407 1.89 2.83 -17.54
CA ARG A 407 0.78 2.11 -16.92
C ARG A 407 -0.15 3.08 -16.16
N PRO A 408 -1.48 2.97 -16.32
CA PRO A 408 -2.44 3.76 -15.57
C PRO A 408 -2.49 3.31 -14.10
N ALA A 409 -3.15 4.11 -13.26
CA ALA A 409 -3.54 3.66 -11.93
C ALA A 409 -4.73 2.72 -12.04
N ILE A 410 -4.84 1.77 -11.11
CA ILE A 410 -5.88 0.74 -11.14
C ILE A 410 -6.51 0.62 -9.76
N TYR A 411 -7.83 0.79 -9.68
CA TYR A 411 -8.65 0.31 -8.59
C TYR A 411 -9.05 -1.14 -8.90
N TYR A 412 -8.43 -2.08 -8.19
CA TYR A 412 -8.81 -3.49 -8.25
C TYR A 412 -9.97 -3.80 -7.31
N ILE A 413 -10.95 -4.55 -7.80
CA ILE A 413 -12.04 -5.10 -6.99
C ILE A 413 -12.11 -6.62 -7.11
N ASN A 414 -12.16 -7.29 -5.96
CA ASN A 414 -12.26 -8.74 -5.89
C ASN A 414 -13.72 -9.20 -6.07
N LEU A 415 -14.00 -9.82 -7.21
CA LEU A 415 -15.31 -10.31 -7.63
C LEU A 415 -15.36 -11.85 -7.67
N ARG A 416 -14.60 -12.52 -6.78
CA ARG A 416 -14.71 -13.97 -6.57
C ARG A 416 -16.17 -14.36 -6.37
N ASP A 417 -16.84 -13.62 -5.50
CA ASP A 417 -18.27 -13.70 -5.28
C ASP A 417 -18.88 -12.29 -5.32
N THR A 418 -19.89 -12.09 -6.18
CA THR A 418 -20.62 -10.82 -6.25
C THR A 418 -21.48 -10.57 -5.01
N PHE A 419 -21.84 -11.61 -4.25
CA PHE A 419 -22.57 -11.48 -2.98
C PHE A 419 -21.73 -10.77 -1.90
N ASP A 420 -20.39 -10.81 -2.00
CA ASP A 420 -19.50 -10.04 -1.12
C ASP A 420 -19.52 -8.52 -1.43
N ARG A 421 -20.24 -8.09 -2.48
CA ARG A 421 -20.29 -6.73 -3.05
C ARG A 421 -21.71 -6.23 -3.27
N PRO A 422 -22.47 -6.02 -2.18
CA PRO A 422 -23.79 -5.44 -2.30
C PRO A 422 -23.70 -4.01 -2.86
N LYS A 423 -24.71 -3.63 -3.66
CA LYS A 423 -24.79 -2.33 -4.37
C LYS A 423 -24.59 -1.14 -3.43
N PHE A 424 -25.26 -1.16 -2.27
CA PHE A 424 -25.21 -0.08 -1.29
C PHE A 424 -23.79 0.21 -0.77
N GLY A 425 -22.86 -0.75 -0.83
CA GLY A 425 -21.47 -0.59 -0.41
C GLY A 425 -20.49 -0.18 -1.52
N LEU A 426 -20.93 -0.07 -2.78
CA LEU A 426 -20.02 0.16 -3.91
C LEU A 426 -19.50 1.60 -3.97
N ALA A 427 -20.37 2.59 -3.77
CA ALA A 427 -20.00 4.00 -3.89
C ALA A 427 -18.90 4.39 -2.88
N THR A 428 -19.06 3.97 -1.62
CA THR A 428 -18.05 4.25 -0.59
C THR A 428 -16.69 3.61 -0.91
N LEU A 429 -16.68 2.37 -1.42
CA LEU A 429 -15.43 1.72 -1.84
C LEU A 429 -14.80 2.43 -3.05
N THR A 430 -15.60 2.90 -4.00
CA THR A 430 -15.11 3.72 -5.12
C THR A 430 -14.47 5.01 -4.64
N HIS A 431 -15.09 5.72 -3.68
CA HIS A 431 -14.52 6.93 -3.11
C HIS A 431 -13.23 6.69 -2.32
N HIS A 432 -13.12 5.52 -1.68
CA HIS A 432 -11.93 5.07 -0.97
C HIS A 432 -10.74 4.77 -1.90
N GLU A 433 -10.94 3.94 -2.92
CA GLU A 433 -9.85 3.40 -3.75
C GLU A 433 -9.48 4.32 -4.92
N ALA A 434 -10.46 5.04 -5.48
CA ALA A 434 -10.26 5.94 -6.60
C ALA A 434 -10.26 7.40 -6.12
N VAL A 435 -11.28 8.17 -6.51
CA VAL A 435 -11.38 9.60 -6.18
C VAL A 435 -12.54 9.86 -5.21
N PRO A 436 -12.34 10.70 -4.17
CA PRO A 436 -11.16 11.49 -3.84
C PRO A 436 -10.12 10.78 -2.94
N GLY A 437 -10.20 9.46 -2.78
CA GLY A 437 -9.34 8.68 -1.89
C GLY A 437 -7.93 8.40 -2.42
N HIS A 438 -7.54 7.13 -2.47
CA HIS A 438 -6.15 6.72 -2.73
C HIS A 438 -5.61 7.25 -4.06
N HIS A 439 -6.39 7.20 -5.15
CA HIS A 439 -5.91 7.66 -6.44
C HIS A 439 -5.54 9.15 -6.41
N LEU A 440 -6.39 9.99 -5.82
CA LEU A 440 -6.12 11.42 -5.69
C LEU A 440 -4.89 11.67 -4.80
N GLN A 441 -4.87 11.09 -3.60
CA GLN A 441 -3.77 11.29 -2.64
C GLN A 441 -2.41 10.86 -3.18
N VAL A 442 -2.35 9.66 -3.76
CA VAL A 442 -1.09 9.07 -4.22
C VAL A 442 -0.61 9.77 -5.49
N SER A 443 -1.50 10.05 -6.44
CA SER A 443 -1.10 10.64 -7.71
C SER A 443 -0.68 12.09 -7.56
N VAL A 444 -1.33 12.88 -6.69
CA VAL A 444 -0.89 14.26 -6.37
C VAL A 444 0.54 14.27 -5.82
N ALA A 445 0.89 13.32 -4.95
CA ALA A 445 2.23 13.22 -4.40
C ALA A 445 3.26 12.74 -5.45
N LEU A 446 2.91 11.75 -6.28
CA LEU A 446 3.79 11.21 -7.32
C LEU A 446 4.09 12.23 -8.43
N GLU A 447 3.11 13.06 -8.79
CA GLU A 447 3.23 14.08 -9.83
C GLU A 447 3.87 15.39 -9.32
N SER A 448 4.10 15.53 -8.01
CA SER A 448 4.61 16.77 -7.39
C SER A 448 6.10 16.97 -7.65
N ASP A 449 6.49 18.10 -8.26
CA ASP A 449 7.91 18.45 -8.41
C ASP A 449 8.54 19.12 -7.19
N ALA A 450 7.71 19.56 -6.25
CA ALA A 450 8.13 20.27 -5.05
C ALA A 450 8.84 19.37 -4.03
N ILE A 451 8.44 18.10 -3.92
CA ILE A 451 8.96 17.17 -2.90
C ILE A 451 9.97 16.15 -3.49
N PRO A 452 10.95 15.68 -2.70
CA PRO A 452 11.98 14.75 -3.16
C PRO A 452 11.38 13.40 -3.52
N MET A 453 12.07 12.65 -4.38
CA MET A 453 11.62 11.35 -4.90
C MET A 453 11.30 10.36 -3.78
N ILE A 454 12.09 10.37 -2.70
CA ILE A 454 11.85 9.52 -1.52
C ILE A 454 10.50 9.85 -0.84
N ARG A 455 10.04 11.10 -0.91
CA ARG A 455 8.77 11.59 -0.34
C ARG A 455 7.60 11.39 -1.29
N ARG A 456 7.80 11.51 -2.61
CA ARG A 456 6.78 11.23 -3.64
C ARG A 456 6.19 9.83 -3.51
N ARG A 457 6.99 8.86 -3.05
CA ARG A 457 6.56 7.46 -2.79
C ARG A 457 6.37 7.12 -1.31
N GLY A 458 6.50 8.08 -0.41
CA GLY A 458 6.33 7.85 1.03
C GLY A 458 4.99 7.16 1.34
N GLY A 459 5.02 6.12 2.18
CA GLY A 459 3.84 5.35 2.55
C GLY A 459 3.71 5.26 4.06
N TYR A 460 2.65 5.84 4.61
CA TYR A 460 2.32 5.82 6.03
C TYR A 460 0.88 5.36 6.16
N SER A 461 0.66 4.18 6.73
CA SER A 461 -0.68 3.55 6.72
C SER A 461 -1.72 4.46 7.38
N GLY A 462 -1.42 5.06 8.53
CA GLY A 462 -2.33 6.00 9.21
C GLY A 462 -2.70 7.21 8.35
N TYR A 463 -1.75 7.79 7.64
CA TYR A 463 -2.02 8.92 6.74
C TYR A 463 -2.90 8.51 5.56
N SER A 464 -2.48 7.49 4.81
CA SER A 464 -3.11 7.12 3.54
C SER A 464 -4.45 6.42 3.72
N GLU A 465 -4.55 5.49 4.67
CA GLU A 465 -5.81 4.81 5.00
C GLU A 465 -6.78 5.74 5.71
N GLY A 466 -6.24 6.62 6.58
CA GLY A 466 -7.01 7.69 7.20
C GLY A 466 -7.56 8.68 6.19
N TRP A 467 -6.78 9.07 5.19
CA TRP A 467 -7.22 9.94 4.10
C TRP A 467 -8.34 9.28 3.29
N ALA A 468 -8.15 8.03 2.86
CA ALA A 468 -9.16 7.33 2.07
C ALA A 468 -10.48 7.14 2.83
N LEU A 469 -10.41 6.88 4.14
CA LEU A 469 -11.60 6.81 4.99
C LEU A 469 -12.22 8.20 5.25
N TYR A 470 -11.40 9.26 5.31
CA TYR A 470 -11.86 10.65 5.37
C TYR A 470 -12.55 11.07 4.07
N SER A 471 -12.07 10.61 2.91
CA SER A 471 -12.67 10.94 1.62
C SER A 471 -14.03 10.26 1.42
N GLU A 472 -14.27 9.09 2.03
CA GLU A 472 -15.61 8.49 2.09
C GLU A 472 -16.60 9.41 2.81
N GLN A 473 -16.19 9.99 3.94
CA GLN A 473 -16.99 10.97 4.67
C GLN A 473 -17.17 12.27 3.88
N LEU A 474 -16.12 12.76 3.23
CA LEU A 474 -16.19 13.95 2.38
C LEU A 474 -17.19 13.77 1.25
N ALA A 475 -17.28 12.57 0.65
CA ALA A 475 -18.26 12.29 -0.39
C ALA A 475 -19.72 12.43 0.11
N ASP A 476 -20.00 11.97 1.34
CA ASP A 476 -21.29 12.18 2.01
C ASP A 476 -21.57 13.66 2.27
N GLU A 477 -20.59 14.41 2.76
CA GLU A 477 -20.71 15.86 2.99
C GLU A 477 -20.87 16.67 1.69
N MET A 478 -20.41 16.13 0.56
CA MET A 478 -20.64 16.66 -0.77
C MET A 478 -22.01 16.25 -1.35
N GLY A 479 -22.80 15.43 -0.67
CA GLY A 479 -24.11 14.98 -1.13
C GLY A 479 -24.05 13.87 -2.20
N MET A 480 -22.96 13.10 -2.25
CA MET A 480 -22.85 11.98 -3.21
C MET A 480 -23.79 10.80 -2.89
N PHE A 481 -24.37 10.78 -1.69
CA PHE A 481 -25.38 9.81 -1.27
C PHE A 481 -26.78 10.45 -1.15
N ASP A 482 -26.98 11.68 -1.64
CA ASP A 482 -28.27 12.36 -1.57
C ASP A 482 -29.34 11.57 -2.33
N GLY A 483 -30.45 11.26 -1.65
CA GLY A 483 -31.52 10.42 -2.19
C GLY A 483 -31.22 8.91 -2.20
N ASP A 484 -30.07 8.47 -1.65
CA ASP A 484 -29.69 7.06 -1.51
C ASP A 484 -29.38 6.72 -0.03
N PRO A 485 -30.41 6.58 0.83
CA PRO A 485 -30.22 6.28 2.25
C PRO A 485 -29.50 4.94 2.48
N LEU A 486 -29.69 3.95 1.59
CA LEU A 486 -28.97 2.67 1.68
C LEU A 486 -27.49 2.84 1.31
N GLY A 487 -27.17 3.64 0.29
CA GLY A 487 -25.79 4.05 0.00
C GLY A 487 -25.10 4.70 1.20
N GLN A 488 -25.81 5.58 1.92
CA GLN A 488 -25.31 6.17 3.16
C GLN A 488 -25.10 5.12 4.26
N VAL A 489 -25.98 4.13 4.39
CA VAL A 489 -25.76 2.95 5.26
C VAL A 489 -24.50 2.19 4.85
N GLY A 490 -24.22 2.05 3.55
CA GLY A 490 -23.00 1.40 3.06
C GLY A 490 -21.73 2.13 3.44
N TYR A 491 -21.73 3.46 3.31
CA TYR A 491 -20.67 4.32 3.83
C TYR A 491 -20.49 4.14 5.35
N LEU A 492 -21.56 4.20 6.12
CA LEU A 492 -21.47 4.02 7.57
C LEU A 492 -21.03 2.61 7.97
N GLN A 493 -21.44 1.56 7.24
CA GLN A 493 -20.96 0.20 7.43
C GLN A 493 -19.45 0.10 7.13
N SER A 494 -18.95 0.83 6.12
CA SER A 494 -17.52 0.95 5.84
C SER A 494 -16.77 1.54 7.04
N LEU A 495 -17.26 2.65 7.62
CA LEU A 495 -16.71 3.23 8.85
C LEU A 495 -16.80 2.26 10.03
N LEU A 496 -17.95 1.61 10.23
CA LEU A 496 -18.19 0.66 11.31
C LEU A 496 -17.23 -0.51 11.25
N PHE A 497 -16.97 -1.03 10.04
CA PHE A 497 -15.99 -2.08 9.81
C PHE A 497 -14.58 -1.63 10.21
N ARG A 498 -14.16 -0.40 9.86
CA ARG A 498 -12.85 0.14 10.28
C ARG A 498 -12.78 0.48 11.77
N ALA A 499 -13.88 0.86 12.42
CA ALA A 499 -13.95 1.00 13.88
C ALA A 499 -13.83 -0.37 14.58
N THR A 500 -14.51 -1.38 14.03
CA THR A 500 -14.45 -2.75 14.54
C THR A 500 -13.04 -3.34 14.44
N ARG A 501 -12.26 -2.97 13.41
CA ARG A 501 -10.83 -3.33 13.29
C ARG A 501 -10.02 -2.96 14.52
N LEU A 502 -10.25 -1.78 15.12
CA LEU A 502 -9.57 -1.37 16.35
C LEU A 502 -9.84 -2.36 17.49
N VAL A 503 -11.11 -2.77 17.64
CA VAL A 503 -11.55 -3.68 18.70
C VAL A 503 -10.99 -5.08 18.52
N VAL A 504 -11.07 -5.65 17.31
CA VAL A 504 -10.66 -7.04 17.07
C VAL A 504 -9.14 -7.21 17.02
N ASP A 505 -8.40 -6.23 16.49
CA ASP A 505 -6.93 -6.27 16.42
C ASP A 505 -6.32 -6.20 17.84
N SER A 506 -6.67 -5.16 18.61
CA SER A 506 -6.29 -5.06 20.03
C SER A 506 -6.90 -6.19 20.87
N GLY A 507 -8.09 -6.67 20.50
CA GLY A 507 -8.77 -7.81 21.10
C GLY A 507 -7.90 -9.06 21.04
N MET A 508 -7.38 -9.40 19.86
CA MET A 508 -6.50 -10.57 19.68
C MET A 508 -5.12 -10.37 20.30
N HIS A 509 -4.52 -9.19 20.13
CA HIS A 509 -3.11 -8.97 20.44
C HIS A 509 -2.85 -8.54 21.88
N VAL A 510 -3.81 -7.88 22.54
CA VAL A 510 -3.68 -7.41 23.93
C VAL A 510 -4.67 -8.12 24.84
N LYS A 511 -5.95 -8.18 24.46
CA LYS A 511 -6.99 -8.85 25.25
C LYS A 511 -7.05 -10.37 25.05
N ARG A 512 -6.15 -10.91 24.23
CA ARG A 512 -5.97 -12.34 23.93
C ARG A 512 -7.25 -13.05 23.46
N TRP A 513 -8.10 -12.37 22.70
CA TRP A 513 -9.26 -12.99 22.07
C TRP A 513 -8.82 -14.08 21.10
N SER A 514 -9.60 -15.16 21.03
CA SER A 514 -9.41 -16.17 19.98
C SER A 514 -9.82 -15.61 18.61
N ARG A 515 -9.37 -16.28 17.55
CA ARG A 515 -9.77 -16.01 16.18
C ARG A 515 -11.28 -16.05 16.00
N GLU A 516 -11.95 -17.01 16.63
CA GLU A 516 -13.40 -17.22 16.56
C GLU A 516 -14.13 -16.06 17.22
N LYS A 517 -13.72 -15.67 18.44
CA LYS A 517 -14.32 -14.53 19.14
C LYS A 517 -14.20 -13.24 18.34
N ALA A 518 -13.01 -12.99 17.78
CA ALA A 518 -12.79 -11.82 16.92
C ALA A 518 -13.67 -11.87 15.66
N THR A 519 -13.84 -13.05 15.05
CA THR A 519 -14.68 -13.26 13.88
C THR A 519 -16.16 -13.04 14.20
N ASP A 520 -16.65 -13.62 15.29
CA ASP A 520 -18.05 -13.50 15.70
C ASP A 520 -18.39 -12.05 16.09
N TYR A 521 -17.48 -11.35 16.78
CA TYR A 521 -17.64 -9.93 17.07
C TYR A 521 -17.73 -9.08 15.80
N LEU A 522 -16.86 -9.35 14.81
CA LEU A 522 -16.85 -8.64 13.54
C LEU A 522 -18.17 -8.81 12.79
N ILE A 523 -18.69 -10.04 12.74
CA ILE A 523 -19.97 -10.36 12.09
C ILE A 523 -21.13 -9.68 12.83
N ALA A 524 -21.21 -9.86 14.15
CA ALA A 524 -22.30 -9.31 14.97
C ALA A 524 -22.36 -7.78 14.91
N THR A 525 -21.21 -7.12 14.71
CA THR A 525 -21.14 -5.66 14.64
C THR A 525 -21.47 -5.15 13.23
N THR A 526 -20.91 -5.77 12.19
CA THR A 526 -20.91 -5.18 10.82
C THR A 526 -21.91 -5.82 9.87
N GLY A 527 -22.41 -7.00 10.19
CA GLY A 527 -23.24 -7.82 9.30
C GLY A 527 -22.50 -8.40 8.08
N ILE A 528 -21.16 -8.30 8.03
CA ILE A 528 -20.34 -8.86 6.96
C ILE A 528 -20.28 -10.39 7.07
N ALA A 529 -20.43 -11.07 5.93
CA ALA A 529 -20.46 -12.53 5.83
C ALA A 529 -19.23 -13.21 6.45
N ARG A 530 -19.46 -14.39 7.06
CA ARG A 530 -18.44 -15.12 7.85
C ARG A 530 -17.14 -15.38 7.10
N GLY A 531 -17.20 -15.82 5.84
CA GLY A 531 -16.00 -16.12 5.04
C GLY A 531 -15.11 -14.89 4.82
N ARG A 532 -15.72 -13.72 4.55
CA ARG A 532 -14.99 -12.45 4.44
C ARG A 532 -14.45 -11.98 5.79
N SER A 533 -15.27 -12.07 6.84
CA SER A 533 -14.88 -11.70 8.21
C SER A 533 -13.69 -12.53 8.70
N GLN A 534 -13.68 -13.83 8.46
CA GLN A 534 -12.59 -14.72 8.87
C GLN A 534 -11.29 -14.42 8.11
N GLY A 535 -11.36 -14.14 6.80
CA GLY A 535 -10.18 -13.72 6.03
C GLY A 535 -9.55 -12.42 6.55
N GLU A 536 -10.38 -11.49 7.04
CA GLU A 536 -9.89 -10.27 7.69
C GLU A 536 -9.23 -10.55 9.05
N ILE A 537 -9.81 -11.41 9.89
CA ILE A 537 -9.17 -11.82 11.16
C ILE A 537 -7.83 -12.53 10.93
N ASP A 538 -7.76 -13.38 9.90
CA ASP A 538 -6.53 -14.06 9.49
C ASP A 538 -5.46 -13.07 9.00
N ARG A 539 -5.87 -11.99 8.33
CA ARG A 539 -4.98 -10.88 7.97
C ARG A 539 -4.45 -10.16 9.21
N TYR A 540 -5.29 -9.84 10.18
CA TYR A 540 -4.87 -9.10 11.38
C TYR A 540 -3.91 -9.95 12.24
N THR A 541 -4.08 -11.28 12.24
CA THR A 541 -3.13 -12.23 12.85
C THR A 541 -1.69 -12.06 12.33
N VAL A 542 -1.53 -11.79 11.03
CA VAL A 542 -0.22 -11.74 10.38
C VAL A 542 0.31 -10.32 10.17
N TRP A 543 -0.54 -9.29 10.22
CA TRP A 543 -0.17 -7.87 10.19
C TRP A 543 -0.74 -7.13 11.41
N PRO A 544 -0.23 -7.43 12.61
CA PRO A 544 -0.73 -6.82 13.85
C PRO A 544 -0.65 -5.30 13.80
N GLY A 545 -1.70 -4.61 14.27
CA GLY A 545 -1.75 -3.16 14.36
C GLY A 545 -2.05 -2.45 13.04
N GLN A 546 -1.79 -3.08 11.89
CA GLN A 546 -2.03 -2.45 10.57
C GLN A 546 -3.50 -2.09 10.37
N ALA A 547 -4.43 -2.93 10.83
CA ALA A 547 -5.87 -2.69 10.72
C ALA A 547 -6.34 -1.45 11.49
N CYS A 548 -5.56 -0.99 12.47
CA CYS A 548 -5.90 0.16 13.29
C CYS A 548 -5.62 1.51 12.60
N SER A 549 -4.76 1.51 11.58
CA SER A 549 -4.34 2.72 10.89
C SER A 549 -5.50 3.49 10.24
N TYR A 550 -6.47 2.75 9.69
CA TYR A 550 -7.62 3.30 8.98
C TYR A 550 -8.42 4.27 9.85
N LYS A 551 -8.94 3.77 10.99
CA LYS A 551 -9.85 4.55 11.82
C LYS A 551 -9.12 5.58 12.67
N ILE A 552 -7.92 5.27 13.18
CA ILE A 552 -7.09 6.26 13.87
C ILE A 552 -6.70 7.40 12.93
N GLY A 553 -6.30 7.09 11.71
CA GLY A 553 -6.00 8.08 10.68
C GLY A 553 -7.20 8.96 10.35
N HIS A 554 -8.37 8.37 10.13
CA HIS A 554 -9.62 9.09 9.89
C HIS A 554 -9.97 10.08 11.00
N THR A 555 -9.84 9.64 12.26
CA THR A 555 -10.04 10.50 13.41
C THR A 555 -9.07 11.69 13.39
N VAL A 556 -7.78 11.46 13.14
CA VAL A 556 -6.79 12.55 13.07
C VAL A 556 -7.11 13.54 11.95
N TRP A 557 -7.49 13.07 10.75
CA TRP A 557 -7.88 13.96 9.65
C TRP A 557 -9.09 14.83 9.99
N ASN A 558 -10.11 14.24 10.61
CA ASN A 558 -11.31 14.97 11.03
C ASN A 558 -11.03 15.97 12.14
N ASP A 559 -10.26 15.59 13.15
CA ASP A 559 -9.89 16.45 14.27
C ASP A 559 -9.11 17.66 13.76
N LEU A 560 -8.14 17.44 12.87
CA LEU A 560 -7.37 18.52 12.25
C LEU A 560 -8.25 19.46 11.42
N ARG A 561 -9.16 18.92 10.61
CA ARG A 561 -10.09 19.74 9.85
C ARG A 561 -10.99 20.57 10.76
N ALA A 562 -11.53 19.97 11.82
CA ALA A 562 -12.38 20.66 12.79
C ALA A 562 -11.61 21.77 13.53
N GLU A 563 -10.36 21.52 13.92
CA GLU A 563 -9.49 22.47 14.59
C GLU A 563 -9.18 23.68 13.69
N VAL A 564 -8.80 23.44 12.43
CA VAL A 564 -8.54 24.49 11.43
C VAL A 564 -9.80 25.28 11.13
N LYS A 565 -10.94 24.60 10.93
CA LYS A 565 -12.24 25.26 10.71
C LYS A 565 -12.64 26.14 11.89
N LYS A 566 -12.43 25.68 13.12
CA LYS A 566 -12.68 26.47 14.33
C LYS A 566 -11.78 27.70 14.40
N LYS A 567 -10.51 27.58 14.04
CA LYS A 567 -9.54 28.70 14.03
C LYS A 567 -9.88 29.75 12.97
N GLN A 568 -10.28 29.32 11.77
CA GLN A 568 -10.50 30.20 10.63
C GLN A 568 -11.94 30.75 10.55
N GLY A 569 -12.91 30.10 11.20
CA GLY A 569 -14.30 30.53 11.22
C GLY A 569 -14.89 30.61 9.80
N ALA A 570 -15.48 31.76 9.46
CA ALA A 570 -16.06 31.99 8.13
C ALA A 570 -15.02 32.02 6.99
N ALA A 571 -13.73 32.18 7.29
CA ALA A 571 -12.65 32.17 6.29
C ALA A 571 -12.14 30.76 5.98
N PHE A 572 -12.70 29.72 6.60
CA PHE A 572 -12.31 28.34 6.32
C PHE A 572 -12.61 27.95 4.87
N ASP A 573 -11.57 27.54 4.14
CA ASP A 573 -11.67 26.97 2.81
C ASP A 573 -11.19 25.51 2.83
N ILE A 574 -12.10 24.61 2.45
CA ILE A 574 -11.83 23.17 2.38
C ILE A 574 -10.74 22.85 1.35
N LYS A 575 -10.64 23.61 0.26
CA LYS A 575 -9.64 23.39 -0.79
C LYS A 575 -8.25 23.72 -0.26
N ALA A 576 -8.11 24.86 0.42
CA ALA A 576 -6.87 25.27 1.09
C ALA A 576 -6.44 24.28 2.19
N PHE A 577 -7.39 23.69 2.93
CA PHE A 577 -7.09 22.61 3.89
C PHE A 577 -6.53 21.37 3.16
N HIS A 578 -7.15 20.93 2.08
CA HIS A 578 -6.71 19.76 1.31
C HIS A 578 -5.39 19.95 0.55
N ASP A 579 -4.90 21.17 0.35
CA ASP A 579 -3.58 21.41 -0.26
C ASP A 579 -2.42 20.78 0.53
N VAL A 580 -2.64 20.29 1.76
CA VAL A 580 -1.68 19.45 2.49
C VAL A 580 -1.30 18.16 1.76
N LEU A 581 -2.14 17.66 0.86
CA LEU A 581 -1.80 16.50 0.03
C LEU A 581 -0.61 16.77 -0.91
N THR A 582 -0.40 18.02 -1.30
CA THR A 582 0.72 18.41 -2.19
C THR A 582 2.09 18.27 -1.52
N LEU A 583 2.11 18.15 -0.19
CA LEU A 583 3.31 17.96 0.63
C LEU A 583 3.69 16.47 0.77
N GLY A 584 2.94 15.56 0.14
CA GLY A 584 3.16 14.12 0.20
C GLY A 584 2.75 13.49 1.53
N ALA A 585 2.64 12.16 1.53
CA ALA A 585 2.26 11.41 2.73
C ALA A 585 3.31 11.57 3.84
N MET A 586 2.87 11.68 5.08
CA MET A 586 3.75 11.87 6.25
C MET A 586 3.17 11.17 7.49
N PRO A 587 3.97 10.89 8.53
CA PRO A 587 3.45 10.43 9.82
C PRO A 587 2.37 11.36 10.36
N LEU A 588 1.33 10.81 11.00
CA LEU A 588 0.19 11.58 11.51
C LEU A 588 0.61 12.66 12.51
N ASP A 589 1.60 12.41 13.35
CA ASP A 589 2.08 13.45 14.28
C ASP A 589 2.80 14.60 13.55
N ILE A 590 3.51 14.31 12.45
CA ILE A 590 4.08 15.36 11.59
C ILE A 590 2.97 16.07 10.79
N LEU A 591 1.93 15.34 10.36
CA LEU A 591 0.75 15.94 9.72
C LEU A 591 0.07 16.94 10.66
N LYS A 592 -0.14 16.58 11.93
CA LYS A 592 -0.74 17.47 12.93
C LYS A 592 0.06 18.76 13.08
N GLN A 593 1.38 18.66 13.23
CA GLN A 593 2.28 19.81 13.33
C GLN A 593 2.20 20.68 12.07
N THR A 594 2.29 20.05 10.90
CA THR A 594 2.26 20.73 9.60
C THR A 594 0.95 21.49 9.38
N VAL A 595 -0.19 20.86 9.66
CA VAL A 595 -1.52 21.48 9.49
C VAL A 595 -1.72 22.63 10.49
N ARG A 596 -1.34 22.45 11.76
CA ARG A 596 -1.43 23.51 12.77
C ARG A 596 -0.58 24.72 12.42
N GLN A 597 0.67 24.49 12.02
CA GLN A 597 1.58 25.56 11.58
C GLN A 597 0.98 26.34 10.42
N ARG A 598 0.47 25.65 9.38
CA ARG A 598 -0.17 26.29 8.21
C ARG A 598 -1.43 27.08 8.55
N ALA A 599 -2.13 26.71 9.62
CA ALA A 599 -3.33 27.41 10.09
C ALA A 599 -3.05 28.46 11.17
N GLY A 600 -1.79 28.69 11.55
CA GLY A 600 -1.43 29.61 12.64
C GLY A 600 -1.99 29.18 14.00
N ILE A 601 -2.03 27.87 14.24
CA ILE A 601 -2.39 27.27 15.53
C ILE A 601 -1.10 26.94 16.29
N ALA A 602 -1.04 27.39 17.55
CA ALA A 602 0.12 27.25 18.42
C ALA A 602 0.31 25.81 18.94
#